data_AF-A0A7G8H342-F1
#
_entry.id   AF-A0A7G8H342-F1
#
_cell.length_a   1.000
_cell.length_b   1.000
_cell.length_c   1.000
_cell.angle_alpha   90.00
_cell.angle_beta   90.00
_cell.angle_gamma   90.00
#
_symmetry.space_group_name_H-M   'P 1'
#
loop_
_entity.id
_entity.type
_entity.pdbx_description
1 polymer ?
#
loop_
_entity_poly.entity_id
_entity_poly.type
_entity_poly.pdbx_seq_one_letter_code
_entity_poly.pdbx_strand_id
1 'polypeptide(L)' 'MLVGSAILEEFIDHIEQDDLVRLRWLKRIRETGFDQALSEYRESLNRLRQS' A
#
# COMPACT_ATOMS: atom_id res chain seq x y z
N MET A 1 -20.01 6.30 -1.10
CA MET A 1 -18.97 5.48 -1.78
C MET A 1 -17.63 5.85 -1.17
N LEU A 2 -17.05 4.99 -0.32
CA LEU A 2 -15.71 5.19 0.25
C LEU A 2 -14.80 4.00 -0.13
N VAL A 3 -14.81 3.61 -1.42
CA VAL A 3 -13.89 2.57 -1.93
C VAL A 3 -12.42 3.00 -1.74
N GLY A 4 -12.14 4.32 -1.74
CA GLY A 4 -10.84 4.86 -1.39
C GLY A 4 -10.45 4.73 0.09
N SER A 5 -11.41 4.53 1.01
CA SER A 5 -11.10 4.41 2.45
C SER A 5 -10.61 3.03 2.84
N ALA A 6 -11.21 1.96 2.32
CA ALA A 6 -10.87 0.59 2.73
C ALA A 6 -9.45 0.19 2.27
N ILE A 7 -9.06 0.59 1.05
CA ILE A 7 -7.71 0.31 0.54
C ILE A 7 -6.64 1.11 1.29
N LEU A 8 -7.00 2.31 1.76
CA LEU A 8 -6.13 3.15 2.56
C LEU A 8 -5.88 2.52 3.94
N GLU A 9 -6.95 2.06 4.59
CA GLU A 9 -6.86 1.36 5.87
C GLU A 9 -6.04 0.07 5.75
N GLU A 10 -6.32 -0.77 4.74
CA GLU A 10 -5.55 -1.99 4.49
C GLU A 10 -4.07 -1.70 4.24
N PHE A 11 -3.76 -0.59 3.54
CA PHE A 11 -2.39 -0.16 3.32
C PHE A 11 -1.69 0.29 4.60
N ILE A 12 -2.38 1.05 5.48
CA ILE A 12 -1.87 1.46 6.78
C ILE A 12 -1.59 0.24 7.65
N ASP A 13 -2.54 -0.68 7.75
CA ASP A 13 -2.38 -1.93 8.51
C ASP A 13 -1.19 -2.74 7.97
N HIS A 14 -1.05 -2.83 6.65
CA HIS A 14 0.05 -3.56 6.01
C HIS A 14 1.42 -2.97 6.35
N ILE A 15 1.57 -1.66 6.33
CA ILE A 15 2.84 -1.01 6.71
C ILE A 15 3.05 -1.00 8.23
N GLU A 16 2.03 -1.30 9.04
CA GLU A 16 2.17 -1.37 10.49
C GLU A 16 2.58 -2.75 11.01
N GLN A 17 2.31 -3.80 10.25
CA GLN A 17 2.55 -5.19 10.64
C GLN A 17 4.02 -5.62 10.64
N ASP A 18 4.87 -5.01 9.81
CA ASP A 18 6.27 -5.45 9.63
C ASP A 18 7.19 -4.24 9.35
N ASP A 19 8.27 -4.13 10.11
CA ASP A 19 9.21 -3.00 10.03
C ASP A 19 9.98 -2.93 8.70
N LEU A 20 10.28 -4.06 8.06
CA LEU A 20 10.94 -4.09 6.75
C LEU A 20 9.95 -3.65 5.65
N VAL A 21 8.69 -4.10 5.74
CA VAL A 21 7.60 -3.68 4.86
C VAL A 21 7.35 -2.18 5.03
N ARG A 22 7.28 -1.70 6.26
CA ARG A 22 7.15 -0.29 6.61
C ARG A 22 8.24 0.54 5.96
N LEU A 23 9.51 0.20 6.20
CA LEU A 23 10.65 0.96 5.67
C LEU A 23 10.64 1.00 4.14
N ARG A 24 10.28 -0.12 3.50
CA ARG A 24 10.15 -0.21 2.04
C ARG A 24 9.08 0.75 1.51
N TRP A 25 7.88 0.71 2.07
CA TRP A 25 6.77 1.54 1.60
C TRP A 25 6.94 3.01 1.97
N LEU A 26 7.51 3.33 3.14
CA LEU A 26 7.86 4.71 3.49
C LEU A 26 8.91 5.28 2.54
N LYS A 27 9.93 4.50 2.16
CA LYS A 27 10.88 4.91 1.12
C LYS A 27 10.17 5.14 -0.20
N ARG A 28 9.27 4.24 -0.62
CA ARG A 28 8.53 4.38 -1.87
C ARG A 28 7.67 5.65 -1.89
N ILE A 29 6.94 5.92 -0.82
CA ILE A 29 6.14 7.15 -0.65
C ILE A 29 7.02 8.40 -0.78
N ARG A 30 8.23 8.40 -0.21
CA ARG A 30 9.17 9.54 -0.35
C ARG A 30 9.66 9.73 -1.78
N GLU A 31 9.77 8.66 -2.56
CA GLU A 31 10.26 8.71 -3.94
C GLU A 31 9.17 9.06 -4.96
N THR A 32 7.94 8.58 -4.77
CA THR A 32 6.86 8.68 -5.78
C THR A 32 5.62 9.45 -5.33
N GLY A 33 5.52 9.79 -4.06
CA GLY A 33 4.31 10.35 -3.46
C GLY A 33 3.31 9.28 -3.00
N PHE A 34 2.41 9.69 -2.10
CA PHE A 34 1.49 8.78 -1.42
C PHE A 34 0.52 8.08 -2.38
N ASP A 35 -0.14 8.83 -3.26
CA ASP A 35 -1.16 8.27 -4.16
C ASP A 35 -0.58 7.22 -5.12
N GLN A 36 0.63 7.47 -5.62
CA GLN A 36 1.33 6.52 -6.51
C GLN A 36 1.71 5.24 -5.76
N ALA A 37 2.25 5.36 -4.54
CA ALA A 37 2.55 4.20 -3.70
C ALA A 37 1.28 3.38 -3.35
N LEU A 38 0.17 4.06 -3.04
CA LEU A 38 -1.10 3.40 -2.76
C LEU A 38 -1.65 2.66 -4.00
N SER A 39 -1.49 3.23 -5.20
CA SER A 39 -1.85 2.55 -6.46
C SER A 39 -1.01 1.29 -6.68
N GLU A 40 0.31 1.36 -6.46
CA GLU A 40 1.22 0.22 -6.57
C GLU A 40 0.88 -0.90 -5.58
N TYR A 41 0.51 -0.53 -4.35
CA TYR A 41 0.04 -1.47 -3.34
C TYR A 41 -1.23 -2.18 -3.80
N ARG A 42 -2.23 -1.44 -4.28
CA ARG A 42 -3.47 -2.02 -4.83
C ARG A 42 -3.20 -2.99 -5.98
N GLU A 43 -2.26 -2.66 -6.87
CA GLU A 43 -1.87 -3.57 -7.95
C GLU A 43 -1.20 -4.85 -7.42
N SER A 44 -0.39 -4.75 -6.36
CA SER A 44 0.25 -5.91 -5.74
C SER A 44 -0.77 -6.88 -5.14
N LEU A 45 -1.83 -6.35 -4.49
CA LEU A 45 -2.95 -7.14 -3.99
C LEU A 45 -3.70 -7.84 -5.13
N ASN A 46 -3.95 -7.14 -6.24
CA ASN A 46 -4.63 -7.74 -7.39
C ASN A 46 -3.82 -8.89 -8.00
N ARG A 47 -2.49 -8.77 -8.08
CA ARG A 47 -1.61 -9.85 -8.54
C ARG A 47 -1.65 -11.05 -7.61
N LEU A 48 -1.62 -10.83 -6.30
CA LEU A 48 -1.71 -11.90 -5.30
C LEU A 48 -3.05 -12.66 -5.36
N ARG A 49 -4.15 -11.95 -5.62
CA ARG A 49 -5.50 -12.56 -5.73
C ARG A 49 -5.71 -13.36 -7.02
N GLN A 50 -4.87 -13.15 -8.03
CA GLN A 50 -4.94 -13.84 -9.33
C GLN A 50 -3.95 -15.01 -9.43
N SER A 51 -3.09 -15.20 -8.42
CA SER A 51 -2.15 -16.31 -8.28
C SER A 51 -2.75 -17.45 -7.46
#